data_AF-A0A517WGR3-F1
#
_entry.id   AF-A0A517WGR3-F1
#
_cell.length_a   1.000
_cell.length_b   1.000
_cell.length_c   1.000
_cell.angle_alpha   90.00
_cell.angle_beta   90.00
_cell.angle_gamma   90.00
#
_symmetry.space_group_name_H-M   'P 1'
#
loop_
_entity.id
_entity.type
_entity.pdbx_description
1 polymer ?
#
loop_
_entity_poly.entity_id
_entity_poly.type
_entity_poly.pdbx_seq_one_letter_code
_entity_poly.pdbx_strand_id
1 'polypeptide(L)'
;MIKLSQDLGPERVSEIRLRLQSVGLKSTTARILVFNVLLDAEEPVTRADVVSQLNILGFDNSTIYRILSDFCNASLISQIDNPGLPRRYQIYCTED
;
A
#
# COMPACT_ATOMS: atom_id res chain seq x y z
N MET A 1 15.93 -3.71 1.21
CA MET A 1 15.76 -2.28 1.59
C MET A 1 14.88 -1.67 0.52
N ILE A 2 13.58 -1.53 0.78
CA ILE A 2 12.62 -1.03 -0.22
C ILE A 2 12.94 0.46 -0.45
N LYS A 3 13.21 0.83 -1.71
CA LYS A 3 13.54 2.21 -2.08
C LYS A 3 12.24 3.02 -2.15
N LEU A 4 12.06 4.01 -1.27
CA LEU A 4 11.07 5.05 -1.53
C LEU A 4 11.59 5.90 -2.70
N SER A 5 11.11 5.62 -3.90
CA SER A 5 11.39 6.47 -5.06
C SER A 5 10.62 7.78 -4.84
N GLN A 6 11.33 8.83 -4.39
CA GLN A 6 10.74 10.15 -4.09
C GLN A 6 10.17 10.85 -5.34
N ASP A 7 10.37 10.29 -6.54
CA ASP A 7 9.68 10.68 -7.77
C ASP A 7 8.83 9.50 -8.28
N LEU A 8 7.59 9.37 -7.78
CA LEU A 8 6.59 8.55 -8.47
C LEU A 8 6.30 9.21 -9.82
N GLY A 9 6.79 8.61 -10.90
CA GLY A 9 6.53 9.08 -12.26
C GLY A 9 5.02 9.16 -12.58
N PRO A 10 4.62 10.04 -13.51
CA PRO A 10 3.20 10.30 -13.82
C PRO A 10 2.44 9.04 -14.28
N GLU A 11 3.12 8.12 -14.97
CA GLU A 11 2.53 6.83 -15.40
C GLU A 11 2.18 5.95 -14.20
N ARG A 12 3.12 5.79 -13.26
CA ARG A 12 2.91 5.02 -12.02
C ARG A 12 1.78 5.60 -11.18
N VAL A 13 1.74 6.92 -11.03
CA VAL A 13 0.64 7.60 -10.34
C VAL A 13 -0.70 7.31 -11.04
N SER A 14 -0.73 7.35 -12.37
CA SER A 14 -1.95 7.10 -13.15
C SER A 14 -2.42 5.65 -13.01
N GLU A 15 -1.51 4.69 -13.06
CA GLU A 15 -1.79 3.27 -12.82
C GLU A 15 -2.45 3.05 -11.45
N ILE A 16 -1.85 3.60 -10.38
CA ILE A 16 -2.38 3.47 -9.02
C ILE A 16 -3.74 4.15 -8.90
N ARG A 17 -3.91 5.32 -9.53
CA ARG A 17 -5.21 6.01 -9.56
C ARG A 17 -6.30 5.12 -10.18
N LEU A 18 -6.01 4.47 -11.31
CA LEU A 18 -6.95 3.57 -11.98
C LEU A 18 -7.31 2.37 -11.10
N ARG A 19 -6.33 1.72 -10.47
CA ARG A 19 -6.58 0.61 -9.52
C ARG A 19 -7.44 1.03 -8.33
N LEU A 20 -7.18 2.21 -7.76
CA LEU A 20 -8.02 2.72 -6.66
C LEU A 20 -9.44 3.05 -7.13
N GLN A 21 -9.59 3.61 -8.33
CA GLN A 21 -10.90 3.97 -8.88
C GLN A 21 -11.72 2.75 -9.28
N SER A 22 -11.10 1.67 -9.77
CA SER A 22 -11.81 0.44 -10.16
C SER A 22 -12.54 -0.23 -8.99
N VAL A 23 -12.11 0.04 -7.76
CA VAL A 23 -12.76 -0.43 -6.52
C VAL A 23 -13.51 0.68 -5.76
N GLY A 24 -13.72 1.84 -6.38
CA GLY A 24 -14.47 2.96 -5.80
C GLY A 24 -13.75 3.77 -4.71
N LEU A 25 -12.44 3.61 -4.56
CA LEU A 25 -11.65 4.38 -3.59
C LEU A 25 -11.12 5.69 -4.20
N LYS A 26 -11.27 6.79 -3.46
CA LYS A 26 -10.64 8.07 -3.80
C LYS A 26 -9.11 7.92 -3.88
N SER A 27 -8.50 8.39 -4.96
CA SER A 27 -7.05 8.38 -5.18
C SER A 27 -6.34 9.56 -4.51
N THR A 28 -6.36 9.60 -3.17
CA THR A 28 -5.62 10.60 -2.38
C THR A 28 -4.11 10.32 -2.41
N THR A 29 -3.29 11.34 -2.15
CA THR A 29 -1.82 11.18 -2.09
C THR A 29 -1.40 10.10 -1.11
N ALA A 30 -2.01 10.05 0.09
CA ALA A 30 -1.71 9.05 1.09
C ALA A 30 -1.98 7.61 0.59
N ARG A 31 -3.11 7.40 -0.10
CA ARG A 31 -3.46 6.08 -0.67
C ARG A 31 -2.51 5.70 -1.80
N ILE A 32 -2.15 6.66 -2.66
CA ILE A 32 -1.20 6.41 -3.75
C ILE A 32 0.16 5.97 -3.18
N LEU A 33 0.66 6.67 -2.16
CA LEU A 33 1.96 6.34 -1.55
C LEU A 33 1.93 5.01 -0.80
N VAL A 34 0.89 4.71 -0.02
CA VAL A 34 0.74 3.40 0.64
C VAL A 34 0.67 2.28 -0.40
N PHE A 35 -0.10 2.45 -1.47
CA PHE A 35 -0.21 1.44 -2.52
C PHE A 35 1.11 1.26 -3.27
N ASN A 36 1.86 2.34 -3.52
CA ASN A 36 3.18 2.24 -4.14
C ASN A 36 4.18 1.47 -3.27
N VAL A 37 4.18 1.68 -1.94
CA VAL A 37 5.02 0.89 -1.01
C VAL A 37 4.72 -0.60 -1.15
N LEU A 38 3.46 -0.97 -1.33
CA LEU A 38 3.06 -2.37 -1.53
C LEU A 38 3.45 -2.91 -2.92
N LEU A 39 3.43 -2.07 -3.96
CA LEU A 39 3.85 -2.47 -5.31
C LEU A 39 5.37 -2.65 -5.42
N ASP A 40 6.15 -1.89 -4.65
CA ASP A 40 7.62 -1.94 -4.64
C ASP A 40 8.16 -3.05 -3.71
N ALA A 41 7.28 -3.73 -2.98
CA ALA A 41 7.65 -4.81 -2.08
C ALA A 41 7.75 -6.16 -2.82
N GLU A 42 8.94 -6.78 -2.76
CA GLU A 42 9.18 -8.14 -3.30
C GLU A 42 8.55 -9.24 -2.41
N GLU A 43 8.32 -8.94 -1.13
CA GLU A 43 7.73 -9.84 -0.16
C GLU A 43 6.58 -9.18 0.61
N PRO A 44 5.67 -9.95 1.22
CA PRO A 44 4.57 -9.40 2.00
C PRO A 44 5.09 -8.59 3.18
N VAL A 45 4.69 -7.31 3.25
CA VAL A 45 5.19 -6.35 4.24
C VAL A 45 4.30 -6.30 5.47
N THR A 46 4.90 -6.05 6.63
CA THR A 46 4.15 -5.78 7.84
C THR A 46 3.64 -4.35 7.86
N ARG A 47 2.69 -4.08 8.75
CA ARG A 47 2.22 -2.72 9.00
C ARG A 47 3.33 -1.78 9.48
N ALA A 48 4.28 -2.29 10.27
CA ALA A 48 5.40 -1.49 10.76
C ALA A 48 6.34 -1.07 9.61
N ASP A 49 6.52 -1.95 8.62
CA ASP A 49 7.35 -1.64 7.44
C ASP A 49 6.76 -0.48 6.64
N VAL A 50 5.45 -0.50 6.38
CA VAL A 50 4.75 0.60 5.68
C VAL A 50 4.82 1.91 6.47
N VAL A 51 4.64 1.84 7.80
CA VAL A 51 4.75 3.02 8.68
C VAL A 51 6.15 3.61 8.64
N SER A 52 7.19 2.78 8.77
CA SER A 52 8.57 3.26 8.77
C SER A 52 8.93 4.04 7.50
N GLN A 53 8.32 3.66 6.37
CA GLN A 53 8.52 4.26 5.06
C GLN A 53 7.76 5.56 4.85
N LEU A 54 6.60 5.73 5.50
CA LEU A 54 5.73 6.90 5.27
C LEU A 54 5.75 7.93 6.41
N ASN A 55 6.20 7.56 7.61
CA ASN A 55 6.37 8.51 8.71
C ASN A 55 7.41 9.59 8.37
N ILE A 56 8.44 9.27 7.57
CA ILE A 56 9.41 10.25 7.09
C ILE A 56 8.77 11.34 6.21
N LEU A 57 7.59 11.06 5.65
CA LEU A 57 6.78 12.01 4.87
C LEU A 57 5.70 12.71 5.71
N GLY A 58 5.67 12.48 7.03
CA GLY A 58 4.76 13.12 7.98
C GLY A 58 3.36 12.48 8.09
N PHE A 59 3.14 11.30 7.50
CA PHE A 59 1.89 10.57 7.71
C PHE A 59 1.85 9.97 9.12
N ASP A 60 0.68 10.01 9.77
CA ASP A 60 0.49 9.35 11.05
C ASP A 60 0.12 7.87 10.88
N ASN A 61 0.43 7.08 11.91
CA ASN A 61 0.14 5.65 11.93
C ASN A 61 -1.35 5.36 11.67
N SER A 62 -2.28 6.10 12.29
CA SER A 62 -3.72 5.85 12.17
C SER A 62 -4.21 6.03 10.73
N THR A 63 -3.69 7.01 10.02
CA THR A 63 -3.96 7.22 8.59
C THR A 63 -3.50 6.03 7.77
N ILE A 64 -2.26 5.57 7.94
CA ILE A 64 -1.70 4.41 7.21
C ILE A 64 -2.50 3.15 7.51
N TYR A 65 -2.89 2.98 8.77
CA TYR A 65 -3.64 1.85 9.28
C TYR A 65 -5.03 1.74 8.65
N ARG A 66 -5.75 2.85 8.61
CA ARG A 66 -7.06 2.92 7.95
C ARG A 66 -6.93 2.64 6.46
N ILE A 67 -5.89 3.15 5.79
CA ILE A 67 -5.68 2.91 4.37
C ILE A 67 -5.47 1.41 4.07
N LEU A 68 -4.61 0.73 4.84
CA LEU A 68 -4.43 -0.72 4.67
C LEU A 68 -5.73 -1.49 4.88
N SER A 69 -6.54 -1.09 5.88
CA SER A 69 -7.85 -1.70 6.11
C SER A 69 -8.81 -1.45 4.95
N ASP A 70 -8.87 -0.22 4.42
CA ASP A 70 -9.70 0.13 3.26
C ASP A 70 -9.30 -0.71 2.04
N PHE A 71 -8.00 -0.91 1.80
CA PHE A 71 -7.50 -1.71 0.69
C PHE A 71 -7.87 -3.20 0.82
N CYS A 72 -7.78 -3.76 2.04
CA CYS A 72 -8.25 -5.12 2.29
C CYS A 72 -9.75 -5.24 2.05
N ASN A 73 -10.55 -4.32 2.60
CA ASN A 73 -12.01 -4.32 2.45
C ASN A 73 -12.44 -4.18 0.98
N ALA A 74 -11.67 -3.43 0.19
CA ALA A 74 -11.88 -3.25 -1.24
C ALA A 74 -11.29 -4.38 -2.10
N SER A 75 -10.73 -5.43 -1.49
CA SER A 75 -10.07 -6.54 -2.20
C SER A 75 -8.96 -6.09 -3.16
N LEU A 76 -8.26 -5.00 -2.84
CA LEU A 76 -7.09 -4.53 -3.60
C LEU A 76 -5.79 -5.21 -3.18
N ILE A 77 -5.75 -5.65 -1.93
CA ILE A 77 -4.59 -6.31 -1.33
C ILE A 77 -5.09 -7.52 -0.56
N SER A 78 -4.20 -8.50 -0.37
CA SER A 78 -4.45 -9.63 0.52
C SER A 78 -3.73 -9.43 1.84
N GLN A 79 -4.28 -10.06 2.87
CA GLN A 79 -3.75 -10.05 4.21
C GLN A 79 -3.36 -11.47 4.61
N ILE A 80 -2.14 -11.65 5.10
CA ILE A 80 -1.63 -12.93 5.60
C ILE A 80 -1.57 -12.82 7.12
N ASP A 81 -2.33 -13.69 7.80
CA ASP A 81 -2.41 -13.75 9.25
C ASP A 81 -1.92 -15.11 9.72
N ASN A 82 -0.76 -15.13 10.39
CA ASN A 82 -0.13 -16.34 10.90
C ASN A 82 -0.02 -16.20 12.43
N PRO A 83 -0.50 -17.19 13.20
CA PRO A 83 -0.43 -17.13 14.66
C PRO A 83 1.00 -16.86 15.16
N GLY A 84 1.16 -15.86 16.03
CA GLY A 84 2.46 -15.47 16.60
C GLY A 84 3.34 -14.60 15.70
N LEU A 85 2.91 -14.29 14.47
CA LEU A 85 3.64 -13.39 13.56
C LEU A 85 2.87 -12.11 13.29
N PRO A 86 3.56 -10.99 13.00
CA PRO A 86 2.90 -9.79 12.53
C PRO A 86 2.15 -10.06 11.22
N ARG A 87 0.92 -9.57 11.16
CA ARG A 87 0.10 -9.55 9.96
C ARG A 87 0.84 -8.88 8.80
N ARG A 88 0.83 -9.53 7.65
CA ARG A 88 1.47 -9.05 6.42
C ARG A 88 0.47 -8.72 5.34
N TYR A 89 0.87 -7.85 4.42
CA TYR A 89 0.06 -7.33 3.32
C TYR A 89 0.82 -7.45 2.01
N GLN A 90 0.13 -7.84 0.95
CA GLN A 90 0.69 -7.91 -0.40
C GLN A 90 -0.39 -7.55 -1.42
N ILE A 91 0.01 -6.98 -2.56
CA ILE A 91 -0.89 -6.76 -3.70
C ILE A 91 -1.18 -8.10 -4.38
N TYR A 92 -2.39 -8.25 -4.91
CA TYR A 92 -2.66 -9.35 -5.84
C TYR A 92 -1.80 -9.14 -7.09
N CYS A 93 -0.88 -10.06 -7.38
CA CYS A 93 -0.45 -10.23 -8.75
C CYS A 93 -1.68 -10.70 -9.52
N THR A 94 -2.41 -9.78 -10.15
CA THR A 94 -3.20 -10.14 -11.32
C THR A 94 -2.19 -10.59 -12.35
N GLU A 95 -2.00 -11.90 -12.46
CA GLU A 95 -1.50 -12.49 -13.70
C GLU A 95 -2.50 -12.08 -14.79
N ASP A 96 -2.02 -11.38 -15.82
CA ASP A 96 -2.77 -11.12 -17.06
C ASP A 96 -3.03 -12.44 -17.81
#